data_AF-A0A0Q4XNL5-F1
#
_entry.id   AF-A0A0Q4XNL5-F1
#
_cell.length_a   1.000
_cell.length_b   1.000
_cell.length_c   1.000
_cell.angle_alpha   90.00
_cell.angle_beta   90.00
_cell.angle_gamma   90.00
#
_symmetry.space_group_name_H-M   'P 1'
#
loop_
_entity.id
_entity.type
_entity.pdbx_description
1 polymer ?
#
loop_
_entity_poly.entity_id
_entity_poly.type
_entity_poly.pdbx_seq_one_letter_code
_entity_poly.pdbx_strand_id
1 'polypeptide(L)'
;MATREGYLALLSRWWGFHRVFEPAIAASFEPAFAQPRGKLHLLERDLVHFGLTQDAIETLPRFAAGTGFHSRPALLGALYVTEGSTLGGQVIAHHLRRSLGAEIASGGCAYYEGYGKRDTGAMWASFQAFLDRSGEEGPSHHVIEGASWTFDALKVWLTAGLPPDSGRAEPLQR
;
A
#
# COMPACT_ATOMS: atom_id res chain seq x y z
N MET A 1 -10.16 2.96 -18.77
CA MET A 1 -10.36 4.08 -17.81
C MET A 1 -10.60 3.49 -16.43
N ALA A 2 -10.18 4.16 -15.35
CA ALA A 2 -10.47 3.69 -13.99
C ALA A 2 -11.97 3.80 -13.71
N THR A 3 -12.59 2.73 -13.22
CA THR A 3 -14.00 2.73 -12.78
C THR A 3 -14.09 2.81 -11.27
N ARG A 4 -15.25 3.23 -10.76
CA ARG A 4 -15.53 3.26 -9.32
C ARG A 4 -15.43 1.87 -8.70
N GLU A 5 -15.99 0.84 -9.36
CA GLU A 5 -15.92 -0.54 -8.86
C GLU A 5 -14.48 -1.05 -8.83
N GLY A 6 -13.69 -0.77 -9.86
CA GLY A 6 -12.28 -1.17 -9.92
C GLY A 6 -11.45 -0.49 -8.84
N TYR A 7 -11.71 0.80 -8.58
CA TYR A 7 -11.06 1.53 -7.50
C TYR A 7 -11.43 0.99 -6.11
N LEU A 8 -12.72 0.72 -5.86
CA LEU A 8 -13.18 0.11 -4.61
C LEU A 8 -12.61 -1.29 -4.39
N ALA A 9 -12.53 -2.11 -5.43
CA ALA A 9 -11.90 -3.43 -5.36
C ALA A 9 -10.42 -3.30 -4.97
N LEU A 10 -9.70 -2.32 -5.56
CA LEU A 10 -8.31 -2.06 -5.25
C LEU A 10 -8.11 -1.55 -3.80
N LEU A 11 -8.93 -0.61 -3.34
CA LEU A 11 -8.91 -0.15 -1.94
C LEU A 11 -9.18 -1.29 -0.95
N SER A 12 -10.12 -2.18 -1.28
CA SER A 12 -10.44 -3.35 -0.45
C SER A 12 -9.25 -4.31 -0.31
N ARG A 13 -8.49 -4.52 -1.41
CA ARG A 13 -7.26 -5.31 -1.37
C ARG A 13 -6.16 -4.62 -0.57
N TRP A 14 -5.98 -3.30 -0.73
CA TRP A 14 -5.03 -2.55 0.09
C TRP A 14 -5.38 -2.60 1.57
N TRP A 15 -6.66 -2.45 1.92
CA TRP A 15 -7.13 -2.63 3.30
C TRP A 15 -6.77 -4.02 3.83
N GLY A 16 -7.05 -5.07 3.06
CA GLY A 16 -6.72 -6.44 3.44
C GLY A 16 -5.23 -6.68 3.69
N PHE A 17 -4.35 -5.99 2.95
CA PHE A 17 -2.90 -6.00 3.19
C PHE A 17 -2.52 -5.24 4.46
N HIS A 18 -2.89 -3.96 4.57
CA HIS A 18 -2.53 -3.10 5.71
C HIS A 18 -3.09 -3.62 7.03
N ARG A 19 -4.25 -4.28 7.01
CA ARG A 19 -4.85 -4.87 8.21
C ARG A 19 -4.02 -6.00 8.82
N VAL A 20 -3.18 -6.67 8.04
CA VAL A 20 -2.26 -7.71 8.51
C VAL A 20 -0.86 -7.12 8.72
N PHE A 21 -0.44 -6.22 7.85
CA PHE A 21 0.89 -5.62 7.87
C PHE A 21 1.11 -4.68 9.05
N GLU A 22 0.20 -3.74 9.31
CA GLU A 22 0.41 -2.71 10.34
C GLU A 22 0.55 -3.28 11.75
N PRO A 23 -0.24 -4.28 12.19
CA PRO A 23 0.01 -4.94 13.48
C PRO A 23 1.38 -5.61 13.58
N ALA A 24 1.88 -6.21 12.48
CA ALA A 24 3.21 -6.82 12.46
C ALA A 24 4.32 -5.77 12.60
N ILE A 25 4.14 -4.58 11.99
CA ILE A 25 5.03 -3.43 12.20
C ILE A 25 4.95 -2.93 13.64
N ALA A 26 3.76 -2.75 14.19
CA ALA A 26 3.58 -2.27 15.57
C ALA A 26 4.19 -3.22 16.60
N ALA A 27 4.18 -4.54 16.35
CA ALA A 27 4.80 -5.54 17.22
C ALA A 27 6.34 -5.58 17.10
N SER A 28 6.89 -5.13 15.97
CA SER A 28 8.31 -5.31 15.66
C SER A 28 9.14 -4.04 15.81
N PHE A 29 8.52 -2.85 15.88
CA PHE A 29 9.18 -1.56 15.93
C PHE A 29 8.59 -0.65 17.00
N GLU A 30 9.38 0.32 17.46
CA GLU A 30 8.95 1.29 18.45
C GLU A 30 7.72 2.10 17.97
N PRO A 31 6.75 2.41 18.85
CA PRO A 31 5.54 3.14 18.49
C PRO A 31 5.82 4.47 17.76
N ALA A 32 6.84 5.21 18.19
CA ALA A 32 7.23 6.48 17.57
C ALA A 32 7.67 6.34 16.10
N PHE A 33 8.15 5.16 15.70
CA PHE A 33 8.49 4.85 14.31
C PHE A 33 7.29 4.27 13.55
N ALA A 34 6.55 3.35 14.17
CA ALA A 34 5.47 2.62 13.53
C ALA A 34 4.21 3.47 13.31
N GLN A 35 3.73 4.18 14.34
CA GLN A 35 2.42 4.86 14.31
C GLN A 35 2.29 5.92 13.22
N PRO A 36 3.27 6.82 12.99
CA PRO A 36 3.17 7.80 11.90
C PRO A 36 3.05 7.14 10.53
N ARG A 37 3.48 5.88 10.40
CA ARG A 37 3.46 5.11 9.15
C ARG A 37 2.21 4.26 8.98
N GLY A 38 1.18 4.40 9.81
CA GLY A 38 -0.12 3.74 9.56
C GLY A 38 -0.87 4.34 8.37
N LYS A 39 -1.54 3.50 7.57
CA LYS A 39 -2.39 3.86 6.41
C LYS A 39 -3.77 3.19 6.45
N LEU A 40 -3.99 2.24 7.35
CA LEU A 40 -5.23 1.49 7.48
C LEU A 40 -6.42 2.42 7.73
N HIS A 41 -6.25 3.40 8.62
CA HIS A 41 -7.28 4.41 8.88
C HIS A 41 -7.62 5.28 7.65
N LEU A 42 -6.67 5.50 6.73
CA LEU A 42 -6.92 6.23 5.48
C LEU A 42 -7.75 5.36 4.52
N LEU A 43 -7.45 4.07 4.45
CA LEU A 43 -8.22 3.10 3.67
C LEU A 43 -9.65 2.97 4.20
N GLU A 44 -9.82 2.89 5.52
CA GLU A 44 -11.14 2.85 6.16
C GLU A 44 -11.94 4.13 5.87
N ARG A 45 -11.29 5.30 5.92
CA ARG A 45 -11.92 6.58 5.53
C ARG A 45 -12.42 6.54 4.10
N ASP A 46 -11.60 6.08 3.16
CA ASP A 46 -11.98 5.99 1.75
C ASP A 46 -13.10 4.96 1.54
N LEU A 47 -13.04 3.79 2.15
CA LEU A 47 -14.07 2.75 2.01
C LEU A 47 -15.43 3.21 2.58
N VAL A 48 -15.43 3.88 3.73
CA VAL A 48 -16.64 4.50 4.31
C VAL A 48 -17.18 5.59 3.40
N HIS A 49 -16.32 6.42 2.82
CA HIS A 49 -16.71 7.46 1.87
C HIS A 49 -17.49 6.90 0.67
N PHE A 50 -17.11 5.71 0.19
CA PHE A 50 -17.82 5.02 -0.88
C PHE A 50 -19.03 4.17 -0.43
N GLY A 51 -19.41 4.24 0.84
CA GLY A 51 -20.66 3.70 1.38
C GLY A 51 -20.53 2.33 2.05
N LEU A 52 -19.32 1.83 2.31
CA LEU A 52 -19.17 0.61 3.10
C LEU A 52 -19.39 0.92 4.59
N THR A 53 -20.08 0.03 5.29
CA THR A 53 -20.17 0.06 6.75
C THR A 53 -18.90 -0.54 7.37
N GLN A 54 -18.65 -0.26 8.64
CA GLN A 54 -17.53 -0.86 9.37
C GLN A 54 -17.61 -2.39 9.40
N ASP A 55 -18.81 -2.95 9.60
CA ASP A 55 -19.03 -4.39 9.57
C ASP A 55 -18.69 -4.98 8.18
N ALA A 56 -19.06 -4.29 7.10
CA ALA A 56 -18.71 -4.73 5.75
C ALA A 56 -17.19 -4.69 5.52
N ILE A 57 -16.51 -3.64 5.99
CA ILE A 57 -15.05 -3.52 5.90
C ILE A 57 -14.36 -4.66 6.62
N GLU A 58 -14.80 -5.02 7.83
CA GLU A 58 -14.17 -6.10 8.61
C GLU A 58 -14.34 -7.50 7.99
N THR A 59 -15.32 -7.67 7.09
CA THR A 59 -15.50 -8.91 6.30
C THR A 59 -14.67 -8.98 5.02
N LEU A 60 -13.93 -7.90 4.67
CA LEU A 60 -13.11 -7.89 3.46
C LEU A 60 -11.99 -8.95 3.53
N PRO A 61 -11.57 -9.50 2.37
CA PRO A 61 -10.48 -10.45 2.31
C PRO A 61 -9.18 -9.89 2.89
N ARG A 62 -8.52 -10.68 3.75
CA ARG A 62 -7.24 -10.31 4.36
C ARG A 62 -6.08 -10.94 3.61
N PHE A 63 -4.96 -10.23 3.56
CA PHE A 63 -3.74 -10.73 2.93
C PHE A 63 -3.15 -11.90 3.73
N ALA A 64 -2.71 -12.94 3.04
CA ALA A 64 -1.99 -14.04 3.66
C ALA A 64 -0.50 -13.72 3.66
N ALA A 65 0.05 -13.31 4.81
CA ALA A 65 1.45 -12.92 4.93
C ALA A 65 2.46 -14.05 4.61
N GLY A 66 2.01 -15.31 4.59
CA GLY A 66 2.83 -16.44 4.18
C GLY A 66 4.15 -16.48 4.95
N THR A 67 5.27 -16.41 4.21
CA THR A 67 6.63 -16.39 4.77
C THR A 67 7.26 -15.00 4.94
N GLY A 68 6.61 -13.93 4.49
CA GLY A 68 7.25 -12.63 4.31
C GLY A 68 7.37 -11.74 5.55
N PHE A 69 6.54 -11.95 6.57
CA PHE A 69 6.49 -11.08 7.78
C PHE A 69 7.09 -11.76 9.03
N HIS A 70 8.07 -12.66 8.85
CA HIS A 70 8.62 -13.49 9.94
C HIS A 70 9.82 -12.92 10.67
N SER A 71 10.39 -11.82 10.18
CA SER A 71 11.55 -11.19 10.82
C SER A 71 11.52 -9.68 10.67
N ARG A 72 12.16 -8.99 11.63
CA ARG A 72 12.30 -7.53 11.61
C ARG A 72 12.99 -7.02 10.34
N PRO A 73 14.08 -7.64 9.82
CA PRO A 73 14.65 -7.26 8.52
C PRO A 73 13.69 -7.43 7.33
N ALA A 74 12.91 -8.51 7.30
CA ALA A 74 11.94 -8.70 6.22
C ALA A 74 10.83 -7.64 6.27
N LEU A 75 10.36 -7.28 7.47
CA LEU A 75 9.42 -6.19 7.68
C LEU A 75 10.00 -4.80 7.33
N LEU A 76 11.30 -4.57 7.53
CA LEU A 76 11.98 -3.37 7.02
C LEU A 76 11.95 -3.32 5.50
N GLY A 77 12.17 -4.45 4.83
CA GLY A 77 12.02 -4.57 3.38
C GLY A 77 10.60 -4.27 2.91
N ALA A 78 9.60 -4.80 3.60
CA ALA A 78 8.19 -4.50 3.32
C ALA A 78 7.86 -3.01 3.53
N LEU A 79 8.36 -2.39 4.61
CA LEU A 79 8.24 -0.95 4.86
C LEU A 79 8.88 -0.14 3.74
N TYR A 80 10.03 -0.55 3.20
CA TYR A 80 10.65 0.13 2.06
C TYR A 80 9.69 0.17 0.86
N VAL A 81 9.00 -0.93 0.57
CA VAL A 81 8.02 -1.00 -0.51
C VAL A 81 6.81 -0.09 -0.23
N THR A 82 6.24 -0.16 0.97
CA THR A 82 5.02 0.59 1.30
C THR A 82 5.27 2.09 1.50
N GLU A 83 6.40 2.47 2.09
CA GLU A 83 6.76 3.88 2.25
C GLU A 83 7.16 4.48 0.90
N GLY A 84 7.92 3.74 0.08
CA GLY A 84 8.30 4.18 -1.26
C GLY A 84 7.08 4.36 -2.18
N SER A 85 6.05 3.52 -2.04
CA SER A 85 4.83 3.62 -2.84
C SER A 85 4.03 4.91 -2.58
N THR A 86 4.21 5.57 -1.42
CA THR A 86 3.53 6.84 -1.10
C THR A 86 3.93 7.98 -2.02
N LEU A 87 5.16 7.97 -2.56
CA LEU A 87 5.64 8.93 -3.56
C LEU A 87 4.87 8.79 -4.87
N GLY A 88 4.75 7.56 -5.37
CA GLY A 88 3.93 7.24 -6.53
C GLY A 88 2.44 7.48 -6.28
N GLY A 89 1.99 7.29 -5.03
CA GLY A 89 0.63 7.57 -4.59
C GLY A 89 0.19 9.00 -4.87
N GLN A 90 1.08 9.99 -4.72
CA GLN A 90 0.77 11.39 -5.07
C GLN A 90 0.43 11.57 -6.55
N VAL A 91 1.12 10.83 -7.43
CA VAL A 91 0.86 10.84 -8.88
C VAL A 91 -0.47 10.16 -9.18
N ILE A 92 -0.76 9.03 -8.51
CA ILE A 92 -2.04 8.32 -8.64
C ILE A 92 -3.20 9.20 -8.16
N ALA A 93 -3.08 9.85 -7.00
CA ALA A 93 -4.08 10.76 -6.47
C ALA A 93 -4.38 11.92 -7.45
N HIS A 94 -3.36 12.46 -8.12
CA HIS A 94 -3.56 13.46 -9.16
C HIS A 94 -4.38 12.92 -10.34
N HIS A 95 -4.11 11.69 -10.80
CA HIS A 95 -4.88 11.05 -11.87
C HIS A 95 -6.32 10.73 -11.45
N LEU A 96 -6.52 10.18 -10.25
CA LEU A 96 -7.84 9.84 -9.72
C LEU A 96 -8.76 11.06 -9.66
N ARG A 97 -8.25 12.22 -9.20
CA ARG A 97 -9.00 13.50 -9.21
C ARG A 97 -9.47 13.90 -10.60
N ARG A 98 -8.70 13.61 -11.65
CA ARG A 98 -9.06 13.94 -13.03
C ARG A 98 -10.02 12.91 -13.65
N SER A 99 -9.91 11.64 -13.27
CA SER A 99 -10.71 10.56 -13.86
C SER A 99 -12.06 10.33 -13.18
N LEU A 100 -12.10 10.39 -11.84
CA LEU A 100 -13.31 10.13 -11.04
C LEU A 100 -13.94 11.43 -10.49
N GLY A 101 -13.29 12.58 -10.69
CA GLY A 101 -13.88 13.90 -10.48
C GLY A 101 -14.41 14.15 -9.06
N ALA A 102 -15.71 14.43 -8.97
CA ALA A 102 -16.38 14.88 -7.75
C ALA A 102 -16.37 13.83 -6.62
N GLU A 103 -16.42 12.54 -6.94
CA GLU A 103 -16.40 11.46 -5.94
C GLU A 103 -15.08 11.39 -5.17
N ILE A 104 -13.97 11.68 -5.86
CA ILE A 104 -12.64 11.75 -5.25
C ILE A 104 -12.46 13.10 -4.53
N ALA A 105 -12.91 14.19 -5.14
CA ALA A 105 -12.77 15.54 -4.58
C ALA A 105 -13.46 15.72 -3.22
N SER A 106 -14.48 14.90 -2.92
CA SER A 106 -15.23 14.95 -1.66
C SER A 106 -14.64 14.11 -0.52
N GLY A 107 -13.52 13.40 -0.73
CA GLY A 107 -12.80 12.73 0.37
C GLY A 107 -12.33 11.29 0.11
N GLY A 108 -12.65 10.69 -1.03
CA GLY A 108 -12.38 9.28 -1.35
C GLY A 108 -10.97 8.93 -1.84
N CYS A 109 -9.94 9.70 -1.46
CA CYS A 109 -8.55 9.47 -1.92
C CYS A 109 -7.50 9.64 -0.80
N ALA A 110 -7.93 9.52 0.45
CA ALA A 110 -7.08 9.56 1.63
C ALA A 110 -5.84 8.68 1.52
N TYR A 111 -6.02 7.45 1.06
CA TYR A 111 -4.95 6.46 1.04
C TYR A 111 -3.82 6.87 0.10
N TYR A 112 -4.16 7.30 -1.12
CA TYR A 112 -3.18 7.74 -2.11
C TYR A 112 -2.64 9.15 -1.83
N GLU A 113 -3.41 10.00 -1.14
CA GLU A 113 -2.91 11.24 -0.57
C GLU A 113 -1.90 10.98 0.56
N GLY A 114 -2.04 9.88 1.31
CA GLY A 114 -1.08 9.41 2.30
C GLY A 114 -0.74 10.50 3.33
N TYR A 115 0.53 10.88 3.36
CA TYR A 115 1.04 11.97 4.22
C TYR A 115 0.68 13.38 3.74
N GLY A 116 0.11 13.49 2.54
CA GLY A 116 -0.10 14.75 1.86
C GLY A 116 1.16 15.27 1.18
N LYS A 117 0.95 16.12 0.15
CA LYS A 117 2.00 16.61 -0.76
C LYS A 117 3.20 17.25 -0.07
N ARG A 118 3.00 17.87 1.11
CA ARG A 118 4.08 18.55 1.85
C ARG A 118 4.96 17.58 2.63
N ASP A 119 4.36 16.54 3.22
CA ASP A 119 5.04 15.71 4.20
C ASP A 119 5.53 14.36 3.62
N THR A 120 5.01 13.92 2.46
CA THR A 120 5.43 12.64 1.83
C THR A 120 6.95 12.55 1.65
N GLY A 121 7.59 13.61 1.16
CA GLY A 121 9.05 13.62 0.97
C GLY A 121 9.82 13.52 2.28
N ALA A 122 9.36 14.21 3.32
CA ALA A 122 9.98 14.19 4.64
C ALA A 122 9.83 12.83 5.33
N MET A 123 8.66 12.19 5.18
CA MET A 123 8.41 10.84 5.70
C MET A 123 9.28 9.80 5.02
N TRP A 124 9.44 9.89 3.70
CA TRP A 124 10.36 9.03 2.95
C TRP A 124 11.81 9.21 3.42
N ALA A 125 12.30 10.45 3.50
CA ALA A 125 13.66 10.74 3.97
C ALA A 125 13.89 10.25 5.42
N SER A 126 12.91 10.44 6.30
CA SER A 126 12.92 9.92 7.68
C SER A 126 13.02 8.39 7.72
N PHE A 127 12.28 7.71 6.84
CA PHE A 127 12.37 6.25 6.72
C PHE A 127 13.74 5.80 6.21
N GLN A 128 14.28 6.44 5.16
CA GLN A 128 15.62 6.12 4.65
C GLN A 128 16.69 6.26 5.73
N ALA A 129 16.67 7.37 6.48
CA ALA A 129 17.62 7.57 7.58
C ALA A 129 17.50 6.49 8.68
N PHE A 130 16.29 6.00 8.95
CA PHE A 130 16.10 4.88 9.88
C PHE A 130 16.63 3.57 9.31
N LEU A 131 16.39 3.31 8.02
CA LEU A 131 16.86 2.12 7.33
C LEU A 131 18.38 2.06 7.30
N ASP A 132 19.06 3.17 7.00
CA ASP A 132 20.52 3.27 6.95
C ASP A 132 21.13 2.90 8.31
N ARG A 133 20.59 3.44 9.42
CA ARG A 133 21.02 3.08 10.78
C ARG A 133 20.76 1.61 11.11
N SER A 134 19.62 1.07 10.67
CA SER A 134 19.27 -0.34 10.91
C SER A 134 20.17 -1.31 10.13
N GLY A 135 20.71 -0.88 8.99
CA GLY A 135 21.64 -1.66 8.17
C GLY A 135 23.01 -1.88 8.81
N GLU A 136 23.34 -1.13 9.86
CA GLU A 136 24.57 -1.31 10.65
C GLU A 136 24.46 -2.49 11.63
N GLU A 137 23.25 -2.99 11.90
CA GLU A 137 22.95 -3.99 12.94
C GLU A 137 22.87 -5.44 12.43
N GLY A 138 23.02 -5.69 11.13
CA GLY A 138 22.93 -7.05 10.56
C GLY A 138 23.02 -7.13 9.04
N PRO A 139 23.04 -8.34 8.47
CA PRO A 139 23.31 -8.53 7.05
C PRO A 139 22.11 -8.07 6.19
N SER A 140 22.33 -7.04 5.37
CA SER A 140 21.33 -6.33 4.55
C SER A 140 20.53 -7.21 3.57
N HIS A 141 20.99 -8.42 3.26
CA HIS A 141 20.33 -9.34 2.33
C HIS A 141 18.87 -9.65 2.71
N HIS A 142 18.56 -9.85 3.99
CA HIS A 142 17.19 -10.17 4.43
C HIS A 142 16.21 -8.99 4.22
N VAL A 143 16.70 -7.75 4.23
CA VAL A 143 15.88 -6.57 3.92
C VAL A 143 15.53 -6.58 2.43
N ILE A 144 16.52 -6.87 1.57
CA ILE A 144 16.33 -6.94 0.11
C ILE A 144 15.39 -8.11 -0.25
N GLU A 145 15.57 -9.28 0.37
CA GLU A 145 14.69 -10.43 0.23
C GLU A 145 13.25 -10.09 0.65
N GLY A 146 13.08 -9.42 1.80
CA GLY A 146 11.77 -8.97 2.28
C GLY A 146 11.10 -7.99 1.32
N ALA A 147 11.85 -7.02 0.78
CA ALA A 147 11.33 -6.07 -0.20
C ALA A 147 10.92 -6.77 -1.51
N SER A 148 11.77 -7.64 -2.04
CA SER A 148 11.51 -8.39 -3.28
C SER A 148 10.28 -9.28 -3.14
N TRP A 149 10.21 -10.04 -2.04
CA TRP A 149 9.04 -10.86 -1.72
C TRP A 149 7.77 -10.01 -1.61
N THR A 150 7.86 -8.84 -0.96
CA THR A 150 6.70 -7.94 -0.79
C THR A 150 6.20 -7.40 -2.13
N PHE A 151 7.08 -7.05 -3.06
CA PHE A 151 6.69 -6.68 -4.42
C PHE A 151 5.92 -7.80 -5.14
N ASP A 152 6.46 -9.02 -5.13
CA ASP A 152 5.82 -10.16 -5.78
C ASP A 152 4.47 -10.51 -5.15
N ALA A 153 4.40 -10.51 -3.83
CA ALA A 153 3.18 -10.82 -3.11
C ALA A 153 2.09 -9.73 -3.31
N LEU A 154 2.46 -8.44 -3.27
CA LEU A 154 1.53 -7.35 -3.57
C LEU A 154 1.06 -7.38 -5.02
N LYS A 155 1.94 -7.70 -5.97
CA LYS A 155 1.54 -7.85 -7.38
C LYS A 155 0.45 -8.90 -7.52
N VAL A 156 0.67 -10.10 -6.99
CA VAL A 156 -0.34 -11.18 -7.04
C VAL A 156 -1.62 -10.77 -6.32
N TRP A 157 -1.50 -10.23 -5.10
CA TRP A 157 -2.66 -9.90 -4.26
C TRP A 157 -3.53 -8.79 -4.84
N LEU A 158 -2.92 -7.70 -5.32
CA LEU A 158 -3.64 -6.52 -5.82
C LEU A 158 -4.27 -6.78 -7.20
N THR A 159 -3.72 -7.71 -7.99
CA THR A 159 -4.27 -8.05 -9.31
C THR A 159 -5.16 -9.29 -9.33
N ALA A 160 -5.24 -10.04 -8.23
CA ALA A 160 -6.08 -11.24 -8.15
C ALA A 160 -7.57 -10.91 -8.37
N GLY A 161 -8.11 -11.36 -9.50
CA GLY A 161 -9.51 -11.16 -9.89
C GLY A 161 -9.78 -9.88 -10.69
N LEU A 162 -8.76 -9.10 -11.05
CA LEU A 162 -8.90 -8.13 -12.14
C LEU A 162 -8.96 -8.90 -13.46
N PRO A 163 -9.94 -8.64 -14.35
CA PRO A 163 -9.92 -9.23 -15.68
C PRO A 163 -8.61 -8.83 -16.38
N PRO A 164 -7.97 -9.73 -17.16
CA PRO A 164 -6.80 -9.37 -17.94
C PRO A 164 -7.15 -8.17 -18.83
N ASP A 165 -6.23 -7.21 -18.90
CA ASP A 165 -6.40 -5.99 -19.69
C ASP A 165 -6.76 -6.40 -21.13
N SER A 166 -8.00 -6.15 -21.55
CA SER A 166 -8.51 -6.55 -22.88
C SER A 166 -7.96 -5.66 -24.00
N GLY A 167 -6.83 -4.99 -23.76
CA GLY A 167 -6.25 -3.97 -24.62
C GLY A 167 -4.75 -4.11 -24.81
N ARG A 168 -4.31 -5.22 -25.43
CA ARG A 168 -3.21 -5.30 -26.41
C ARG A 168 -3.12 -6.74 -26.92
N ALA A 169 -3.94 -7.05 -27.92
CA ALA A 169 -3.56 -8.09 -28.86
C ALA A 169 -2.30 -7.58 -29.58
N GLU A 170 -1.15 -8.18 -29.31
CA GLU A 170 0.00 -8.02 -30.19
C GLU A 170 -0.43 -8.44 -31.60
N PRO A 171 -0.21 -7.62 -32.64
CA PRO A 171 -0.38 -8.12 -34.00
C PRO A 171 0.65 -9.22 -34.20
N LEU A 172 0.19 -10.44 -34.50
CA LEU A 172 1.01 -11.48 -35.06
C LEU A 172 1.78 -10.89 -36.25
N GLN A 173 3.10 -10.75 -36.09
CA GLN A 173 3.97 -10.50 -37.22
C GLN A 173 4.10 -11.80 -38.03
N ARG A 174 3.94 -11.63 -39.34
CA ARG A 174 4.00 -12.67 -40.37
C ARG A 174 5.40 -13.22 -40.55
#